data_AF-A0A402DMD6-F1
#
_entry.id   AF-A0A402DMD6-F1
#
_cell.length_a   1.000
_cell.length_b   1.000
_cell.length_c   1.000
_cell.angle_alpha   90.00
_cell.angle_beta   90.00
_cell.angle_gamma   90.00
#
_symmetry.space_group_name_H-M   'P 1'
#
loop_
_entity.id
_entity.type
_entity.pdbx_description
1 polymer ?
#
loop_
_entity_poly.entity_id
_entity_poly.type
_entity_poly.pdbx_seq_one_letter_code
_entity_poly.pdbx_strand_id
1 'polypeptide(L)'
;MNATAGQSHADREDRDHALRPAGPARTPEGRAGAARPPADLAVLQRTAGNRAVARLLASRAPRVGEAREPVTQDVDRTSQTVTERSAHWGATERSARPATLFGRDATTSRAGGRARPGRYSTTDSTIANIASVFGAGAGASAATSMGAVTFDTSAYSAAVPAPLVISKTATDVTVGSGTFATTGTVKASGPAARVGSYELGWAQTVYESSRNFYYEPVGHTPGFLAGLAPSIFGQRKRVSDTLTTLPVRDGITAGVVPWYDIIDVKSFDALATSTKTTATDDTPSSPQPWTVAATPGPQVLKKTDGRDAFRNWLVVKDKASAQVIPLHWSDWHVDYGTTVAFNSASPAASVVTPTATGGAKVTATGDGSGGKWPILVDPIANTVTTVVQSSW
;
A
#
# COMPACT_ATOMS: atom_id res chain seq x y z
N MET A 1 3.60 5.57 -86.75
CA MET A 1 4.48 5.35 -87.93
C MET A 1 5.51 6.47 -87.93
N ASN A 2 6.78 6.17 -88.28
CA ASN A 2 7.93 7.06 -88.57
C ASN A 2 8.07 8.34 -87.72
N ALA A 3 9.03 8.54 -86.80
CA ALA A 3 10.39 8.02 -86.60
C ALA A 3 11.50 8.59 -87.53
N THR A 4 12.05 9.74 -87.12
CA THR A 4 13.45 10.22 -87.27
C THR A 4 13.60 11.51 -86.43
N ALA A 5 14.78 12.06 -86.12
CA ALA A 5 16.08 11.54 -85.66
C ALA A 5 17.04 12.77 -85.60
N GLY A 6 17.91 12.87 -84.58
CA GLY A 6 18.91 13.95 -84.51
C GLY A 6 19.86 13.76 -83.34
N GLN A 7 21.16 13.57 -83.62
CA GLN A 7 22.20 13.29 -82.63
C GLN A 7 23.42 14.20 -82.81
N SER A 8 24.00 14.63 -81.68
CA SER A 8 25.45 14.81 -81.48
C SER A 8 25.69 14.82 -79.95
N HIS A 9 26.57 14.03 -79.33
CA HIS A 9 28.05 13.93 -79.47
C HIS A 9 28.77 15.27 -79.18
N ALA A 10 29.83 15.34 -78.35
CA ALA A 10 30.52 14.33 -77.51
C ALA A 10 31.43 15.00 -76.43
N ASP A 11 32.13 14.35 -75.48
CA ASP A 11 32.19 12.90 -75.16
C ASP A 11 32.12 12.56 -73.63
N ARG A 12 33.02 12.02 -72.76
CA ARG A 12 34.49 11.79 -72.49
C ARG A 12 35.37 12.99 -72.08
N GLU A 13 36.43 12.82 -71.27
CA GLU A 13 37.18 11.60 -70.83
C GLU A 13 37.74 11.72 -69.36
N ASP A 14 37.76 10.61 -68.60
CA ASP A 14 38.86 9.96 -67.82
C ASP A 14 39.89 10.76 -66.94
N ARG A 15 40.59 10.19 -65.94
CA ARG A 15 40.62 8.82 -65.33
C ARG A 15 41.19 8.79 -63.88
N ASP A 16 40.69 7.83 -63.09
CA ASP A 16 41.36 6.90 -62.14
C ASP A 16 42.46 7.29 -61.09
N HIS A 17 42.52 6.38 -60.08
CA HIS A 17 43.60 6.06 -59.12
C HIS A 17 43.71 6.88 -57.79
N ALA A 18 44.05 6.28 -56.63
CA ALA A 18 44.03 4.87 -56.18
C ALA A 18 44.24 4.71 -54.65
N LEU A 19 43.84 3.54 -54.10
CA LEU A 19 44.45 2.79 -52.98
C LEU A 19 44.54 3.34 -51.52
N ARG A 20 43.61 2.81 -50.69
CA ARG A 20 43.88 2.01 -49.45
C ARG A 20 44.45 2.70 -48.16
N PRO A 21 44.44 2.01 -46.98
CA PRO A 21 44.12 2.68 -45.70
C PRO A 21 45.11 2.50 -44.53
N ALA A 22 44.93 3.30 -43.47
CA ALA A 22 45.39 3.03 -42.11
C ALA A 22 44.57 3.78 -41.04
N GLY A 23 44.65 3.31 -39.79
CA GLY A 23 44.43 4.10 -38.56
C GLY A 23 45.61 3.84 -37.60
N PRO A 24 45.56 4.21 -36.30
CA PRO A 24 44.45 4.84 -35.56
C PRO A 24 44.87 6.06 -34.67
N ALA A 25 43.88 6.64 -33.99
CA ALA A 25 43.95 7.31 -32.67
C ALA A 25 44.86 8.56 -32.45
N ARG A 26 44.22 9.69 -32.10
CA ARG A 26 44.47 10.43 -30.83
C ARG A 26 43.33 11.41 -30.50
N THR A 27 43.26 11.83 -29.24
CA THR A 27 42.23 12.72 -28.66
C THR A 27 42.50 14.21 -28.91
N PRO A 28 41.48 15.05 -28.67
CA PRO A 28 41.67 16.15 -27.72
C PRO A 28 40.69 16.06 -26.54
N GLU A 29 41.13 16.50 -25.35
CA GLU A 29 40.28 16.60 -24.16
C GLU A 29 39.48 17.91 -24.17
N GLY A 30 38.14 17.83 -24.13
CA GLY A 30 37.23 18.98 -24.07
C GLY A 30 36.43 18.99 -22.77
N ARG A 31 36.95 19.66 -21.74
CA ARG A 31 36.38 19.64 -20.38
C ARG A 31 35.17 20.59 -20.23
N ALA A 32 33.97 20.10 -20.55
CA ALA A 32 32.70 20.78 -20.25
C ALA A 32 31.78 19.88 -19.41
N GLY A 33 31.35 20.36 -18.24
CA GLY A 33 30.42 19.62 -17.37
C GLY A 33 28.98 20.00 -17.66
N ALA A 34 28.08 19.01 -17.77
CA ALA A 34 26.65 19.23 -17.93
C ALA A 34 25.83 18.13 -17.21
N ALA A 35 24.74 18.57 -16.57
CA ALA A 35 23.57 17.84 -16.10
C ALA A 35 23.68 16.31 -15.81
N ARG A 36 23.57 15.95 -14.52
CA ARG A 36 22.78 14.74 -14.15
C ARG A 36 21.34 14.93 -14.66
N PRO A 37 20.68 13.91 -15.24
CA PRO A 37 19.23 13.95 -15.39
C PRO A 37 18.56 13.95 -14.00
N PRO A 38 17.41 14.65 -13.83
CA PRO A 38 16.70 14.70 -12.55
C PRO A 38 16.07 13.35 -12.22
N ALA A 39 16.01 13.03 -10.92
CA ALA A 39 15.42 11.80 -10.40
C ALA A 39 13.93 12.01 -10.08
N ASP A 40 13.13 12.32 -11.10
CA ASP A 40 11.68 12.53 -10.96
C ASP A 40 10.89 11.20 -10.86
N LEU A 41 11.23 10.41 -9.84
CA LEU A 41 10.37 9.35 -9.31
C LEU A 41 9.55 9.95 -8.16
N ALA A 42 8.38 10.49 -8.52
CA ALA A 42 7.43 11.03 -7.54
C ALA A 42 7.08 9.94 -6.50
N VAL A 43 7.21 10.28 -5.21
CA VAL A 43 6.96 9.35 -4.11
C VAL A 43 5.47 8.99 -4.08
N LEU A 44 5.14 7.79 -4.55
CA LEU A 44 3.80 7.22 -4.49
C LEU A 44 3.40 6.97 -3.03
N GLN A 45 2.74 7.95 -2.42
CA GLN A 45 2.07 7.74 -1.15
C GLN A 45 0.76 6.97 -1.39
N ARG A 46 0.60 5.84 -0.68
CA ARG A 46 -0.71 5.24 -0.44
C ARG A 46 -1.63 6.28 0.21
N THR A 47 -2.93 6.08 0.01
CA THR A 47 -3.90 7.16 -0.24
C THR A 47 -4.06 8.22 0.87
N ALA A 48 -3.65 7.92 2.10
CA ALA A 48 -3.74 8.84 3.24
C ALA A 48 -2.91 10.13 3.09
N GLY A 49 -1.70 10.05 2.53
CA GLY A 49 -0.81 11.23 2.39
C GLY A 49 -1.29 12.27 1.36
N ASN A 50 -2.06 11.82 0.37
CA ASN A 50 -2.43 12.63 -0.79
C ASN A 50 -3.34 13.82 -0.45
N ARG A 51 -4.10 13.79 0.66
CA ARG A 51 -4.89 14.97 1.12
C ARG A 51 -4.02 16.14 1.58
N ALA A 52 -2.80 15.89 2.07
CA ALA A 52 -1.83 16.93 2.42
C ALA A 52 -1.01 17.36 1.20
N VAL A 53 -0.50 16.41 0.41
CA VAL A 53 0.32 16.70 -0.78
C VAL A 53 -0.47 17.46 -1.84
N ALA A 54 -1.75 17.13 -2.08
CA ALA A 54 -2.58 17.87 -3.04
C ALA A 54 -2.79 19.34 -2.62
N ARG A 55 -2.92 19.64 -1.32
CA ARG A 55 -2.98 21.02 -0.81
C ARG A 55 -1.65 21.75 -1.00
N LEU A 56 -0.52 21.07 -0.76
CA LEU A 56 0.81 21.65 -0.94
C LEU A 56 1.11 21.95 -2.42
N LEU A 57 0.74 21.04 -3.34
CA LEU A 57 0.88 21.24 -4.78
C LEU A 57 -0.05 22.35 -5.30
N ALA A 58 -1.30 22.41 -4.83
CA ALA A 58 -2.21 23.51 -5.15
C ALA A 58 -1.68 24.88 -4.67
N SER A 59 -0.92 24.92 -3.57
CA SER A 59 -0.27 26.15 -3.09
C SER A 59 0.97 26.60 -3.88
N ARG A 60 1.45 25.78 -4.85
CA ARG A 60 2.66 26.05 -5.65
C ARG A 60 2.40 26.40 -7.12
N ALA A 61 1.15 26.60 -7.53
CA ALA A 61 0.85 27.18 -8.84
C ALA A 61 1.27 28.67 -8.87
N PRO A 62 2.08 29.13 -9.84
CA PRO A 62 2.55 30.52 -9.87
C PRO A 62 1.39 31.47 -10.22
N ARG A 63 1.06 32.38 -9.30
CA ARG A 63 0.18 33.52 -9.59
C ARG A 63 0.96 34.62 -10.30
N VAL A 64 0.54 34.96 -11.51
CA VAL A 64 0.99 36.16 -12.22
C VAL A 64 0.12 37.34 -11.77
N GLY A 65 0.75 38.40 -11.24
CA GLY A 65 0.12 39.69 -10.93
C GLY A 65 -0.74 39.71 -9.66
N GLU A 66 -0.25 40.32 -8.57
CA GLU A 66 -0.44 41.76 -8.27
C GLU A 66 0.42 42.13 -7.04
N ALA A 67 0.35 43.37 -6.53
CA ALA A 67 1.46 44.02 -5.83
C ALA A 67 1.18 44.50 -4.39
N ARG A 68 2.22 44.41 -3.53
CA ARG A 68 2.41 45.08 -2.22
C ARG A 68 1.39 44.68 -1.12
N GLU A 69 1.66 44.78 0.19
CA GLU A 69 2.73 45.44 0.98
C GLU A 69 3.40 44.47 2.01
N PRO A 70 4.52 44.86 2.65
CA PRO A 70 5.18 44.03 3.67
C PRO A 70 4.55 44.14 5.06
N VAL A 71 4.40 43.01 5.75
CA VAL A 71 4.13 42.95 7.19
C VAL A 71 5.34 42.33 7.89
N THR A 72 5.90 43.02 8.87
CA THR A 72 6.95 42.52 9.76
C THR A 72 6.39 41.54 10.77
N GLN A 73 7.08 40.42 10.99
CA GLN A 73 6.79 39.53 12.12
C GLN A 73 8.10 39.03 12.74
N ASP A 74 8.25 39.22 14.05
CA ASP A 74 9.42 38.79 14.80
C ASP A 74 9.58 37.28 14.84
N VAL A 75 10.84 36.83 14.87
CA VAL A 75 11.22 35.43 15.07
C VAL A 75 12.09 35.35 16.32
N ASP A 76 11.45 35.28 17.49
CA ASP A 76 12.15 34.89 18.71
C ASP A 76 12.48 33.39 18.66
N ARG A 77 13.69 33.03 19.11
CA ARG A 77 14.39 31.82 18.68
C ARG A 77 15.04 31.08 19.84
N THR A 78 14.22 30.57 20.75
CA THR A 78 14.68 29.81 21.92
C THR A 78 15.20 28.42 21.53
N SER A 79 16.50 28.31 21.30
CA SER A 79 17.17 27.01 21.11
C SER A 79 17.22 26.22 22.43
N GLN A 80 16.80 24.96 22.43
CA GLN A 80 17.19 23.99 23.46
C GLN A 80 17.77 22.72 22.84
N THR A 81 19.06 22.51 23.09
CA THR A 81 19.76 21.24 22.85
C THR A 81 19.38 20.22 23.91
N VAL A 82 19.03 19.00 23.51
CA VAL A 82 18.97 17.84 24.42
C VAL A 82 19.94 16.77 23.92
N THR A 83 20.74 16.24 24.84
CA THR A 83 21.92 15.43 24.56
C THR A 83 21.58 14.00 24.13
N GLU A 84 22.24 13.51 23.08
CA GLU A 84 22.25 12.08 22.74
C GLU A 84 22.78 11.25 23.92
N ARG A 85 22.14 10.12 24.23
CA ARG A 85 22.70 9.16 25.20
C ARG A 85 22.46 7.73 24.74
N SER A 86 23.38 7.24 23.93
CA SER A 86 23.44 5.86 23.44
C SER A 86 23.50 4.87 24.60
N ALA A 87 22.59 3.89 24.61
CA ALA A 87 22.59 2.77 25.54
C ALA A 87 22.84 1.47 24.78
N HIS A 88 24.07 0.95 24.83
CA HIS A 88 24.35 -0.42 24.41
C HIS A 88 23.57 -1.41 25.29
N TRP A 89 22.85 -2.33 24.65
CA TRP A 89 22.54 -3.62 25.24
C TRP A 89 22.98 -4.72 24.27
N GLY A 90 23.89 -5.57 24.74
CA GLY A 90 24.49 -6.62 23.93
C GLY A 90 23.52 -7.78 23.70
N ALA A 91 23.65 -8.43 22.55
CA ALA A 91 23.02 -9.72 22.33
C ALA A 91 23.58 -10.76 23.32
N THR A 92 22.74 -11.68 23.78
CA THR A 92 23.19 -12.94 24.36
C THR A 92 22.26 -14.03 23.85
N GLU A 93 22.76 -14.78 22.87
CA GLU A 93 22.03 -15.91 22.31
C GLU A 93 21.80 -16.98 23.37
N ARG A 94 20.60 -17.56 23.41
CA ARG A 94 20.43 -18.88 24.02
C ARG A 94 19.30 -19.64 23.34
N SER A 95 19.67 -20.75 22.69
CA SER A 95 18.77 -21.58 21.90
C SER A 95 17.76 -22.31 22.79
N ALA A 96 16.48 -22.22 22.42
CA ALA A 96 15.40 -23.06 22.96
C ALA A 96 14.55 -23.57 21.78
N ARG A 97 14.42 -24.89 21.66
CA ARG A 97 13.62 -25.53 20.60
C ARG A 97 12.13 -25.38 20.91
N PRO A 98 11.27 -25.02 19.93
CA PRO A 98 9.83 -25.17 20.11
C PRO A 98 9.48 -26.67 20.12
N ALA A 99 8.86 -27.13 21.20
CA ALA A 99 8.30 -28.47 21.25
C ALA A 99 6.99 -28.52 20.45
N THR A 100 6.82 -29.55 19.62
CA THR A 100 5.56 -29.80 18.91
C THR A 100 4.48 -30.32 19.86
N LEU A 101 3.30 -29.71 19.85
CA LEU A 101 2.09 -30.36 20.34
C LEU A 101 0.89 -30.04 19.45
N PHE A 102 0.17 -31.10 19.09
CA PHE A 102 -1.09 -31.09 18.35
C PHE A 102 -2.17 -30.32 19.14
N GLY A 103 -3.22 -29.74 18.55
CA GLY A 103 -3.72 -29.87 17.18
C GLY A 103 -5.22 -30.22 17.24
N ARG A 104 -6.07 -29.50 16.51
CA ARG A 104 -7.51 -29.79 16.36
C ARG A 104 -8.08 -29.17 15.10
N ASP A 105 -8.96 -29.90 14.44
CA ASP A 105 -9.41 -29.60 13.08
C ASP A 105 -10.37 -28.41 13.00
N ALA A 106 -10.16 -27.58 11.98
CA ALA A 106 -11.12 -26.55 11.57
C ALA A 106 -12.25 -27.19 10.76
N THR A 107 -13.26 -27.75 11.44
CA THR A 107 -14.45 -28.29 10.78
C THR A 107 -15.25 -27.18 10.09
N THR A 108 -15.57 -27.40 8.82
CA THR A 108 -16.24 -26.43 7.95
C THR A 108 -17.73 -26.31 8.25
N SER A 109 -18.09 -25.39 9.17
CA SER A 109 -19.49 -25.07 9.46
C SER A 109 -20.12 -24.23 8.35
N ARG A 110 -21.03 -24.85 7.58
CA ARG A 110 -21.86 -24.19 6.57
C ARG A 110 -22.97 -23.37 7.24
N ALA A 111 -23.48 -22.34 6.56
CA ALA A 111 -24.39 -21.35 7.12
C ALA A 111 -25.71 -21.94 7.71
N GLY A 112 -26.27 -21.26 8.72
CA GLY A 112 -27.62 -21.56 9.23
C GLY A 112 -28.01 -20.95 10.58
N GLY A 113 -27.05 -20.60 11.45
CA GLY A 113 -27.34 -20.03 12.77
C GLY A 113 -27.40 -18.49 12.79
N ARG A 114 -28.31 -17.92 13.60
CA ARG A 114 -28.15 -16.52 14.07
C ARG A 114 -26.80 -16.42 14.80
N ALA A 115 -25.93 -15.52 14.35
CA ALA A 115 -24.70 -15.20 15.07
C ALA A 115 -25.06 -14.78 16.51
N ARG A 116 -24.51 -15.48 17.51
CA ARG A 116 -24.53 -15.00 18.89
C ARG A 116 -23.50 -13.86 18.98
N PRO A 117 -23.77 -12.78 19.74
CA PRO A 117 -22.79 -11.71 19.92
C PRO A 117 -21.52 -12.28 20.55
N GLY A 118 -20.37 -11.86 20.01
CA GLY A 118 -19.06 -12.24 20.55
C GLY A 118 -18.89 -11.66 21.94
N ARG A 119 -18.56 -12.51 22.92
CA ARG A 119 -18.35 -12.10 24.30
C ARG A 119 -16.95 -12.45 24.75
N TYR A 120 -16.18 -11.43 25.12
CA TYR A 120 -14.78 -11.55 25.52
C TYR A 120 -14.61 -11.07 26.96
N SER A 121 -14.14 -11.93 27.86
CA SER A 121 -13.68 -11.50 29.19
C SER A 121 -12.17 -11.29 29.21
N THR A 122 -11.70 -10.32 29.99
CA THR A 122 -10.27 -10.23 30.33
C THR A 122 -9.76 -11.45 31.10
N THR A 123 -10.65 -12.31 31.64
CA THR A 123 -10.31 -13.62 32.24
C THR A 123 -10.04 -14.72 31.22
N ASP A 124 -10.51 -14.57 29.98
CA ASP A 124 -10.39 -15.61 28.95
C ASP A 124 -9.17 -15.36 28.05
N SER A 125 -8.62 -14.15 28.16
CA SER A 125 -7.32 -13.76 27.64
C SER A 125 -6.19 -14.34 28.51
N THR A 126 -4.96 -14.41 27.98
CA THR A 126 -3.76 -14.95 28.66
C THR A 126 -3.41 -14.28 30.00
N ILE A 127 -4.02 -13.15 30.33
CA ILE A 127 -3.99 -12.49 31.64
C ILE A 127 -4.26 -13.50 32.77
N ALA A 128 -5.27 -14.37 32.62
CA ALA A 128 -5.58 -15.38 33.63
C ALA A 128 -4.52 -16.48 33.77
N ASN A 129 -3.69 -16.73 32.75
CA ASN A 129 -2.64 -17.75 32.79
C ASN A 129 -1.31 -17.27 33.39
N ILE A 130 -1.20 -15.98 33.73
CA ILE A 130 -0.16 -15.47 34.65
C ILE A 130 -0.66 -15.55 36.11
N ALA A 131 -1.98 -15.40 36.33
CA ALA A 131 -2.61 -15.53 37.64
C ALA A 131 -2.88 -16.99 38.07
N SER A 132 -3.04 -17.93 37.14
CA SER A 132 -3.40 -19.33 37.43
C SER A 132 -2.36 -20.10 38.25
N VAL A 133 -1.12 -19.62 38.28
CA VAL A 133 -0.02 -20.12 39.14
C VAL A 133 -0.32 -19.92 40.64
N PHE A 134 -1.25 -19.03 41.01
CA PHE A 134 -1.50 -18.62 42.41
C PHE A 134 -2.94 -18.83 42.92
N GLY A 135 -3.87 -19.47 42.18
CA GLY A 135 -5.29 -19.42 42.56
C GLY A 135 -6.27 -20.44 41.97
N ALA A 136 -5.92 -21.73 41.92
CA ALA A 136 -6.86 -22.78 41.54
C ALA A 136 -7.86 -23.13 42.67
N GLY A 137 -8.89 -22.29 42.90
CA GLY A 137 -9.74 -22.44 44.10
C GLY A 137 -11.13 -21.78 44.16
N ALA A 138 -11.71 -21.27 43.08
CA ALA A 138 -13.08 -20.73 43.11
C ALA A 138 -13.78 -20.77 41.74
N GLY A 139 -14.90 -21.50 41.64
CA GLY A 139 -15.73 -21.54 40.43
C GLY A 139 -16.70 -20.36 40.34
N ALA A 140 -16.98 -19.91 39.11
CA ALA A 140 -18.01 -18.93 38.68
C ALA A 140 -17.99 -17.50 39.30
N SER A 141 -17.92 -17.36 40.63
CA SER A 141 -18.04 -16.08 41.34
C SER A 141 -16.74 -15.27 41.42
N ALA A 142 -15.59 -15.87 41.10
CA ALA A 142 -14.26 -15.24 41.23
C ALA A 142 -14.00 -14.09 40.23
N ALA A 143 -14.69 -14.07 39.09
CA ALA A 143 -14.57 -12.96 38.13
C ALA A 143 -15.00 -11.60 38.74
N THR A 144 -15.94 -11.64 39.69
CA THR A 144 -16.50 -10.47 40.38
C THR A 144 -15.53 -9.81 41.37
N SER A 145 -14.57 -10.56 41.93
CA SER A 145 -13.64 -10.06 42.95
C SER A 145 -12.29 -9.56 42.39
N MET A 146 -11.90 -9.96 41.17
CA MET A 146 -10.67 -9.51 40.52
C MET A 146 -10.85 -8.35 39.52
N GLY A 147 -12.03 -7.72 39.50
CA GLY A 147 -12.26 -6.48 38.76
C GLY A 147 -12.13 -6.59 37.23
N ALA A 148 -12.44 -7.75 36.67
CA ALA A 148 -12.40 -8.02 35.23
C ALA A 148 -13.34 -7.08 34.43
N VAL A 149 -13.02 -6.87 33.15
CA VAL A 149 -13.90 -6.20 32.20
C VAL A 149 -14.33 -7.21 31.13
N THR A 150 -15.60 -7.15 30.76
CA THR A 150 -16.17 -7.94 29.66
C THR A 150 -16.54 -7.02 28.51
N PHE A 151 -16.25 -7.45 27.29
CA PHE A 151 -16.53 -6.76 26.04
C PHE A 151 -17.54 -7.59 25.25
N ASP A 152 -18.77 -7.09 25.15
CA ASP A 152 -19.82 -7.65 24.31
C ASP A 152 -19.80 -6.91 22.95
N THR A 153 -19.66 -7.61 21.83
CA THR A 153 -19.66 -7.00 20.48
C THR A 153 -21.04 -7.03 19.81
N SER A 154 -21.29 -6.02 18.98
CA SER A 154 -22.55 -5.85 18.25
C SER A 154 -22.36 -4.97 17.01
N ALA A 155 -23.29 -5.05 16.06
CA ALA A 155 -23.29 -4.25 14.84
C ALA A 155 -21.94 -4.24 14.07
N TYR A 156 -21.19 -5.35 14.11
CA TYR A 156 -20.01 -5.51 13.28
C TYR A 156 -20.42 -5.67 11.82
N SER A 157 -19.83 -4.88 10.94
CA SER A 157 -19.95 -5.07 9.50
C SER A 157 -18.68 -4.62 8.78
N ALA A 158 -18.38 -5.31 7.68
CA ALA A 158 -17.30 -4.98 6.77
C ALA A 158 -17.83 -5.09 5.33
N ALA A 159 -17.58 -4.08 4.51
CA ALA A 159 -18.02 -4.03 3.13
C ALA A 159 -17.02 -3.28 2.25
N VAL A 160 -17.00 -3.58 0.95
CA VAL A 160 -16.27 -2.83 -0.07
C VAL A 160 -17.06 -2.91 -1.39
N PRO A 161 -17.17 -1.82 -2.17
CA PRO A 161 -17.73 -1.89 -3.52
C PRO A 161 -16.91 -2.84 -4.40
N ALA A 162 -17.58 -3.77 -5.07
CA ALA A 162 -16.91 -4.81 -5.84
C ALA A 162 -16.05 -4.31 -7.02
N PRO A 163 -16.47 -3.30 -7.82
CA PRO A 163 -15.67 -2.82 -8.95
C PRO A 163 -14.37 -2.13 -8.52
N LEU A 164 -13.33 -2.22 -9.37
CA LEU A 164 -12.18 -1.33 -9.28
C LEU A 164 -12.61 0.11 -9.57
N VAL A 165 -12.07 1.05 -8.80
CA VAL A 165 -12.14 2.48 -9.10
C VAL A 165 -10.99 2.81 -10.04
N ILE A 166 -11.34 3.36 -11.21
CA ILE A 166 -10.38 3.79 -12.23
C ILE A 166 -10.57 5.27 -12.46
N SER A 167 -9.53 6.08 -12.17
CA SER A 167 -9.48 7.49 -12.54
C SER A 167 -8.39 7.73 -13.58
N LYS A 168 -8.56 8.75 -14.43
CA LYS A 168 -7.74 8.97 -15.62
C LYS A 168 -7.44 10.46 -15.80
N THR A 169 -6.19 10.81 -16.06
CA THR A 169 -5.75 12.14 -16.49
C THR A 169 -5.14 12.05 -17.89
N ALA A 170 -4.63 13.16 -18.41
CA ALA A 170 -3.87 13.18 -19.67
C ALA A 170 -2.49 12.49 -19.57
N THR A 171 -1.98 12.30 -18.35
CA THR A 171 -0.64 11.72 -18.08
C THR A 171 -0.73 10.33 -17.45
N ASP A 172 -1.73 10.07 -16.61
CA ASP A 172 -1.77 8.93 -15.69
C ASP A 172 -3.13 8.22 -15.64
N VAL A 173 -3.09 6.98 -15.17
CA VAL A 173 -4.24 6.22 -14.68
C VAL A 173 -4.02 5.85 -13.21
N THR A 174 -5.05 6.01 -12.38
CA THR A 174 -5.06 5.39 -11.05
C THR A 174 -5.96 4.16 -11.11
N VAL A 175 -5.43 3.02 -10.69
CA VAL A 175 -6.23 1.82 -10.42
C VAL A 175 -6.26 1.62 -8.90
N GLY A 176 -7.45 1.46 -8.33
CA GLY A 176 -7.68 1.27 -6.90
C GLY A 176 -8.95 0.47 -6.63
N SER A 177 -9.22 0.17 -5.36
CA SER A 177 -10.50 -0.37 -4.94
C SER A 177 -11.58 0.71 -4.83
N GLY A 178 -12.84 0.30 -4.69
CA GLY A 178 -13.80 1.10 -3.93
C GLY A 178 -13.36 1.22 -2.46
N THR A 179 -13.93 2.16 -1.71
CA THR A 179 -13.63 2.31 -0.28
C THR A 179 -14.11 1.09 0.50
N PHE A 180 -13.16 0.36 1.10
CA PHE A 180 -13.45 -0.63 2.13
C PHE A 180 -13.83 0.12 3.39
N ALA A 181 -14.97 -0.22 3.97
CA ALA A 181 -15.50 0.41 5.17
C ALA A 181 -15.89 -0.65 6.19
N THR A 182 -15.55 -0.40 7.44
CA THR A 182 -15.93 -1.24 8.57
C THR A 182 -16.54 -0.41 9.69
N THR A 183 -17.44 -1.01 10.45
CA THR A 183 -17.97 -0.45 11.69
C THR A 183 -18.20 -1.55 12.72
N GLY A 184 -18.14 -1.19 14.00
CA GLY A 184 -18.38 -2.09 15.11
C GLY A 184 -18.73 -1.34 16.38
N THR A 185 -19.65 -1.91 17.16
CA THR A 185 -20.09 -1.36 18.45
C THR A 185 -19.73 -2.33 19.58
N VAL A 186 -19.00 -1.84 20.57
CA VAL A 186 -18.55 -2.63 21.72
C VAL A 186 -19.09 -2.04 23.01
N LYS A 187 -19.66 -2.91 23.84
CA LYS A 187 -20.10 -2.60 25.19
C LYS A 187 -19.08 -3.17 26.18
N ALA A 188 -18.35 -2.32 26.87
CA ALA A 188 -17.51 -2.68 27.99
C ALA A 188 -18.34 -2.68 29.29
N SER A 189 -18.26 -3.75 30.08
CA SER A 189 -18.96 -3.90 31.37
C SER A 189 -18.02 -4.45 32.45
N GLY A 190 -17.94 -3.80 33.60
CA GLY A 190 -17.00 -4.13 34.69
C GLY A 190 -16.89 -3.00 35.73
N PRO A 191 -15.86 -2.97 36.59
CA PRO A 191 -15.65 -1.86 37.52
C PRO A 191 -15.35 -0.57 36.77
N ALA A 192 -15.99 0.54 37.17
CA ALA A 192 -15.96 1.82 36.45
C ALA A 192 -14.54 2.31 36.10
N ALA A 193 -13.61 2.31 37.06
CA ALA A 193 -12.22 2.73 36.84
C ALA A 193 -11.46 1.79 35.86
N ARG A 194 -11.76 0.48 35.87
CA ARG A 194 -11.18 -0.46 34.91
C ARG A 194 -11.78 -0.30 33.53
N VAL A 195 -13.09 -0.06 33.38
CA VAL A 195 -13.72 0.21 32.09
C VAL A 195 -13.10 1.44 31.41
N GLY A 196 -12.92 2.56 32.14
CA GLY A 196 -12.25 3.76 31.62
C GLY A 196 -10.77 3.60 31.27
N SER A 197 -10.12 2.51 31.74
CA SER A 197 -8.73 2.17 31.41
C SER A 197 -8.56 1.64 29.98
N TYR A 198 -9.66 1.36 29.25
CA TYR A 198 -9.64 0.82 27.90
C TYR A 198 -9.98 1.86 26.83
N GLU A 199 -9.53 1.59 25.60
CA GLU A 199 -9.97 2.28 24.39
C GLU A 199 -10.18 1.30 23.23
N LEU A 200 -11.15 1.63 22.37
CA LEU A 200 -11.60 0.86 21.22
C LEU A 200 -11.05 1.48 19.93
N GLY A 201 -10.67 0.67 18.95
CA GLY A 201 -10.26 1.14 17.63
C GLY A 201 -9.99 0.00 16.66
N TRP A 202 -9.24 0.30 15.60
CA TRP A 202 -8.92 -0.64 14.53
C TRP A 202 -7.42 -0.83 14.37
N ALA A 203 -7.03 -2.05 14.01
CA ALA A 203 -5.69 -2.38 13.54
C ALA A 203 -5.81 -3.17 12.24
N GLN A 204 -5.02 -2.84 11.22
CA GLN A 204 -4.97 -3.57 9.95
C GLN A 204 -3.55 -4.09 9.68
N THR A 205 -3.45 -5.16 8.91
CA THR A 205 -2.18 -5.77 8.50
C THR A 205 -2.28 -6.22 7.04
N VAL A 206 -1.28 -5.85 6.25
CA VAL A 206 -1.13 -6.30 4.87
C VAL A 206 -0.39 -7.64 4.88
N TYR A 207 -0.96 -8.64 4.22
CA TYR A 207 -0.43 -10.01 4.11
C TYR A 207 0.12 -10.33 2.72
N GLU A 208 -0.50 -9.79 1.67
CA GLU A 208 -0.02 -9.86 0.29
C GLU A 208 -0.03 -8.45 -0.28
N SER A 209 0.98 -8.08 -1.08
CA SER A 209 0.94 -6.83 -1.84
C SER A 209 1.82 -6.86 -3.08
N SER A 210 1.18 -6.81 -4.25
CA SER A 210 1.81 -6.68 -5.55
C SER A 210 0.86 -5.96 -6.50
N ARG A 211 1.34 -4.93 -7.19
CA ARG A 211 0.58 -4.13 -8.15
C ARG A 211 1.44 -3.94 -9.39
N ASN A 212 1.10 -4.64 -10.47
CA ASN A 212 1.94 -4.78 -11.65
C ASN A 212 1.32 -4.08 -12.86
N PHE A 213 2.13 -3.28 -13.54
CA PHE A 213 1.73 -2.42 -14.65
C PHE A 213 2.59 -2.75 -15.86
N TYR A 214 1.94 -3.15 -16.95
CA TYR A 214 2.60 -3.78 -18.09
C TYR A 214 2.53 -2.90 -19.32
N TYR A 215 3.69 -2.56 -19.85
CA TYR A 215 3.87 -1.65 -20.97
C TYR A 215 4.45 -2.38 -22.18
N GLU A 216 4.06 -1.95 -23.37
CA GLU A 216 4.60 -2.42 -24.66
C GLU A 216 4.88 -1.25 -25.61
N PRO A 217 5.79 -1.38 -26.59
CA PRO A 217 6.04 -0.34 -27.59
C PRO A 217 4.78 0.01 -28.41
N VAL A 218 4.69 1.28 -28.80
CA VAL A 218 3.60 1.78 -29.68
C VAL A 218 3.65 1.05 -31.03
N GLY A 219 2.48 0.61 -31.53
CA GLY A 219 2.36 -0.10 -32.81
C GLY A 219 2.87 -1.55 -32.80
N HIS A 220 3.32 -2.08 -31.65
CA HIS A 220 3.86 -3.44 -31.57
C HIS A 220 2.77 -4.52 -31.67
N THR A 221 2.70 -5.20 -32.81
CA THR A 221 1.92 -6.44 -32.99
C THR A 221 2.79 -7.65 -32.63
N PRO A 222 2.39 -8.52 -31.67
CA PRO A 222 3.22 -9.65 -31.23
C PRO A 222 3.42 -10.77 -32.29
N GLY A 223 4.37 -10.58 -33.20
CA GLY A 223 4.86 -11.61 -34.12
C GLY A 223 5.96 -12.47 -33.51
N PHE A 224 6.14 -13.69 -34.01
CA PHE A 224 7.18 -14.65 -33.58
C PHE A 224 8.59 -14.04 -33.51
N LEU A 225 8.95 -13.20 -34.49
CA LEU A 225 10.25 -12.53 -34.56
C LEU A 225 10.53 -11.55 -33.41
N ALA A 226 9.48 -10.98 -32.78
CA ALA A 226 9.65 -10.05 -31.67
C ALA A 226 10.24 -10.73 -30.42
N GLY A 227 9.92 -12.01 -30.20
CA GLY A 227 10.51 -12.83 -29.14
C GLY A 227 11.96 -13.23 -29.41
N LEU A 228 12.43 -13.16 -30.66
CA LEU A 228 13.78 -13.58 -31.05
C LEU A 228 14.79 -12.43 -31.10
N ALA A 229 14.35 -11.17 -31.23
CA ALA A 229 15.25 -10.00 -31.25
C ALA A 229 14.78 -8.83 -30.35
N PRO A 230 14.77 -8.98 -29.00
CA PRO A 230 14.30 -7.92 -28.08
C PRO A 230 15.14 -6.63 -28.13
N SER A 231 16.38 -6.69 -28.63
CA SER A 231 17.24 -5.53 -28.87
C SER A 231 16.80 -4.66 -30.05
N ILE A 232 16.02 -5.21 -30.98
CA ILE A 232 15.52 -4.51 -32.18
C ILE A 232 14.09 -4.01 -31.93
N PHE A 233 13.22 -4.87 -31.38
CA PHE A 233 11.80 -4.55 -31.16
C PHE A 233 11.51 -3.88 -29.80
N GLY A 234 12.48 -3.86 -28.89
CA GLY A 234 12.37 -3.30 -27.54
C GLY A 234 11.89 -4.31 -26.51
N GLN A 235 12.57 -4.38 -25.36
CA GLN A 235 12.09 -5.17 -24.23
C GLN A 235 10.86 -4.51 -23.60
N ARG A 236 9.74 -5.24 -23.53
CA ARG A 236 8.52 -4.80 -22.83
C ARG A 236 8.84 -4.49 -21.36
N LYS A 237 8.29 -3.40 -20.81
CA LYS A 237 8.51 -3.00 -19.41
C LYS A 237 7.37 -3.42 -18.49
N ARG A 238 7.72 -3.90 -17.30
CA ARG A 238 6.83 -4.06 -16.15
C ARG A 238 7.29 -3.12 -15.05
N VAL A 239 6.37 -2.37 -14.47
CA VAL A 239 6.55 -1.66 -13.20
C VAL A 239 5.78 -2.44 -12.14
N SER A 240 6.45 -2.81 -11.05
CA SER A 240 5.87 -3.56 -9.93
C SER A 240 5.98 -2.73 -8.65
N ASP A 241 4.83 -2.35 -8.10
CA ASP A 241 4.65 -1.64 -6.84
C ASP A 241 4.27 -2.69 -5.77
N THR A 242 5.17 -2.94 -4.82
CA THR A 242 5.06 -4.01 -3.82
C THR A 242 5.46 -3.50 -2.43
N LEU A 243 5.24 -4.32 -1.39
CA LEU A 243 5.86 -4.10 -0.07
C LEU A 243 7.06 -5.03 0.07
N THR A 244 8.21 -4.51 0.55
CA THR A 244 9.43 -5.33 0.74
C THR A 244 9.40 -6.22 1.98
N THR A 245 8.54 -5.89 2.94
CA THR A 245 8.31 -6.68 4.16
C THR A 245 6.83 -7.05 4.24
N LEU A 246 6.54 -8.35 4.40
CA LEU A 246 5.20 -8.90 4.61
C LEU A 246 5.26 -10.06 5.64
N PRO A 247 4.27 -10.20 6.53
CA PRO A 247 3.19 -9.24 6.79
C PRO A 247 3.71 -7.96 7.44
N VAL A 248 2.99 -6.85 7.27
CA VAL A 248 3.37 -5.54 7.85
C VAL A 248 2.16 -4.80 8.38
N ARG A 249 2.36 -3.97 9.42
CA ARG A 249 1.32 -3.09 9.96
C ARG A 249 0.78 -2.20 8.84
N ASP A 250 -0.53 -2.01 8.82
CA ASP A 250 -1.14 -1.00 7.99
C ASP A 250 -1.63 0.16 8.86
N GLY A 251 -1.63 1.36 8.31
CA GLY A 251 -1.95 2.56 9.06
C GLY A 251 -1.56 3.86 8.38
N ILE A 252 -2.25 4.92 8.77
CA ILE A 252 -2.10 6.29 8.25
C ILE A 252 -0.85 6.96 8.83
N THR A 253 -0.60 6.79 10.14
CA THR A 253 0.45 7.53 10.86
C THR A 253 1.42 6.59 11.58
N ALA A 254 2.72 6.76 11.32
CA ALA A 254 3.80 6.07 12.04
C ALA A 254 3.83 6.51 13.52
N GLY A 255 4.29 5.64 14.43
CA GLY A 255 4.28 5.86 15.88
C GLY A 255 2.89 5.81 16.55
N VAL A 256 1.79 5.92 15.80
CA VAL A 256 0.43 5.71 16.33
C VAL A 256 0.18 4.20 16.46
N VAL A 257 0.75 3.61 17.51
CA VAL A 257 0.66 2.18 17.83
C VAL A 257 -0.50 1.91 18.79
N PRO A 258 -1.33 0.87 18.55
CA PRO A 258 -1.34 -0.06 17.41
C PRO A 258 -2.18 0.41 16.21
N TRP A 259 -2.80 1.59 16.31
CA TRP A 259 -3.99 1.96 15.54
C TRP A 259 -3.73 2.20 14.06
N TYR A 260 -4.72 1.86 13.21
CA TYR A 260 -4.72 2.25 11.80
C TYR A 260 -4.72 3.79 11.67
N ASP A 261 -5.60 4.47 12.39
CA ASP A 261 -5.53 5.91 12.64
C ASP A 261 -5.99 6.25 14.07
N ILE A 262 -5.52 7.38 14.60
CA ILE A 262 -5.89 7.89 15.92
C ILE A 262 -7.32 8.46 15.95
N ILE A 263 -7.82 8.94 14.80
CA ILE A 263 -9.15 9.56 14.67
C ILE A 263 -10.27 8.54 14.98
N ASP A 264 -10.05 7.26 14.71
CA ASP A 264 -11.04 6.19 14.90
C ASP A 264 -11.07 5.66 16.34
N VAL A 265 -10.08 6.03 17.17
CA VAL A 265 -9.97 5.57 18.56
C VAL A 265 -11.04 6.19 19.45
N LYS A 266 -11.66 5.39 20.31
CA LYS A 266 -12.70 5.79 21.26
C LYS A 266 -12.36 5.27 22.65
N SER A 267 -11.99 6.16 23.56
CA SER A 267 -11.91 5.81 24.99
C SER A 267 -13.29 5.38 25.51
N PHE A 268 -13.32 4.32 26.32
CA PHE A 268 -14.50 4.01 27.14
C PHE A 268 -14.58 5.00 28.32
N ASP A 269 -15.80 5.25 28.78
CA ASP A 269 -16.06 6.13 29.93
C ASP A 269 -15.82 5.37 31.24
N ALA A 270 -15.45 6.07 32.30
CA ALA A 270 -15.22 5.48 33.62
C ALA A 270 -16.56 5.15 34.33
N LEU A 271 -17.32 4.21 33.78
CA LEU A 271 -18.66 3.82 34.20
C LEU A 271 -18.77 2.28 34.29
N ALA A 272 -19.71 1.76 35.09
CA ALA A 272 -19.93 0.31 35.23
C ALA A 272 -20.34 -0.38 33.91
N THR A 273 -20.83 0.42 32.94
CA THR A 273 -21.01 0.03 31.54
C THR A 273 -20.73 1.25 30.67
N SER A 274 -19.95 1.07 29.60
CA SER A 274 -19.73 2.09 28.56
C SER A 274 -19.82 1.43 27.19
N THR A 275 -20.61 2.00 26.29
CA THR A 275 -20.75 1.53 24.90
C THR A 275 -20.12 2.53 23.96
N LYS A 276 -19.29 2.06 23.02
CA LYS A 276 -18.65 2.89 22.00
C LYS A 276 -18.82 2.24 20.63
N THR A 277 -19.11 3.06 19.63
CA THR A 277 -19.12 2.68 18.21
C THR A 277 -17.92 3.32 17.54
N THR A 278 -17.22 2.57 16.69
CA THR A 278 -16.16 3.08 15.84
C THR A 278 -16.32 2.54 14.42
N ALA A 279 -15.77 3.27 13.46
CA ALA A 279 -15.64 2.86 12.07
C ALA A 279 -14.22 3.17 11.60
N THR A 280 -13.79 2.56 10.50
CA THR A 280 -12.58 2.96 9.76
C THR A 280 -12.77 2.61 8.29
N ASP A 281 -12.05 3.32 7.42
CA ASP A 281 -12.08 3.11 5.98
C ASP A 281 -10.68 3.09 5.35
N ASP A 282 -10.55 2.34 4.25
CA ASP A 282 -9.33 2.24 3.45
C ASP A 282 -9.69 2.22 1.96
N THR A 283 -8.81 2.76 1.12
CA THR A 283 -8.98 2.83 -0.34
C THR A 283 -7.60 2.72 -1.01
N PRO A 284 -6.97 1.53 -1.00
CA PRO A 284 -5.67 1.31 -1.63
C PRO A 284 -5.74 1.54 -3.14
N SER A 285 -4.75 2.28 -3.63
CA SER A 285 -4.64 2.68 -5.03
C SER A 285 -3.19 2.91 -5.42
N SER A 286 -2.91 2.91 -6.73
CA SER A 286 -1.60 3.26 -7.30
C SER A 286 -1.78 4.05 -8.61
N PRO A 287 -1.35 5.33 -8.67
CA PRO A 287 -1.29 6.10 -9.90
C PRO A 287 -0.06 5.70 -10.73
N GLN A 288 -0.22 5.53 -12.04
CA GLN A 288 0.84 5.16 -12.96
C GLN A 288 0.70 5.91 -14.29
N PRO A 289 1.81 6.29 -14.93
CA PRO A 289 1.76 7.01 -16.20
C PRO A 289 1.18 6.11 -17.30
N TRP A 290 0.48 6.70 -18.27
CA TRP A 290 0.06 5.97 -19.48
C TRP A 290 1.25 5.50 -20.32
N THR A 291 2.37 6.23 -20.25
CA THR A 291 3.56 6.03 -21.07
C THR A 291 4.82 6.05 -20.24
N VAL A 292 5.70 5.05 -20.41
CA VAL A 292 7.05 5.04 -19.84
C VAL A 292 8.11 5.25 -20.91
N ALA A 293 9.13 6.05 -20.59
CA ALA A 293 10.31 6.19 -21.44
C ALA A 293 11.09 4.87 -21.49
N ALA A 294 11.48 4.46 -22.70
CA ALA A 294 12.26 3.25 -22.95
C ALA A 294 13.03 3.37 -24.28
N THR A 295 13.94 2.43 -24.51
CA THR A 295 14.71 2.27 -25.75
C THR A 295 14.17 1.04 -26.49
N PRO A 296 13.96 1.08 -27.82
CA PRO A 296 14.24 2.18 -28.75
C PRO A 296 13.20 3.32 -28.77
N GLY A 297 12.07 3.18 -28.06
CA GLY A 297 11.03 4.21 -28.01
C GLY A 297 10.06 4.03 -26.83
N PRO A 298 9.14 5.00 -26.61
CA PRO A 298 8.20 4.98 -25.50
C PRO A 298 7.25 3.78 -25.56
N GLN A 299 6.85 3.31 -24.37
CA GLN A 299 5.95 2.17 -24.22
C GLN A 299 4.66 2.60 -23.51
N VAL A 300 3.53 2.08 -23.97
CA VAL A 300 2.18 2.41 -23.49
C VAL A 300 1.65 1.31 -22.59
N LEU A 301 0.86 1.67 -21.58
CA LEU A 301 0.22 0.70 -20.68
C LEU A 301 -0.79 -0.18 -21.46
N LYS A 302 -0.78 -1.49 -21.16
CA LYS A 302 -1.59 -2.53 -21.84
C LYS A 302 -2.47 -3.34 -20.90
N LYS A 303 -2.01 -3.59 -19.68
CA LYS A 303 -2.77 -4.28 -18.63
C LYS A 303 -2.22 -3.94 -17.25
N THR A 304 -3.02 -4.24 -16.23
CA THR A 304 -2.58 -4.31 -14.83
C THR A 304 -2.95 -5.67 -14.24
N ASP A 305 -2.16 -6.16 -13.30
CA ASP A 305 -2.52 -7.29 -12.44
C ASP A 305 -1.83 -7.19 -11.07
N GLY A 306 -1.89 -8.25 -10.28
CA GLY A 306 -1.47 -8.26 -8.89
C GLY A 306 -2.64 -8.15 -7.92
N ARG A 307 -2.32 -8.15 -6.63
CA ARG A 307 -3.26 -8.30 -5.51
C ARG A 307 -2.69 -7.63 -4.26
N ASP A 308 -3.54 -6.92 -3.52
CA ASP A 308 -3.31 -6.60 -2.11
C ASP A 308 -4.29 -7.39 -1.25
N ALA A 309 -3.82 -8.04 -0.19
CA ALA A 309 -4.68 -8.78 0.76
C ALA A 309 -4.41 -8.34 2.20
N PHE A 310 -5.49 -8.11 2.93
CA PHE A 310 -5.51 -7.44 4.22
C PHE A 310 -6.30 -8.26 5.25
N ARG A 311 -5.96 -8.11 6.53
CA ARG A 311 -6.91 -8.34 7.62
C ARG A 311 -7.05 -7.08 8.44
N ASN A 312 -8.30 -6.66 8.69
CA ASN A 312 -8.65 -5.61 9.63
C ASN A 312 -9.29 -6.24 10.88
N TRP A 313 -8.93 -5.78 12.08
CA TRP A 313 -9.51 -6.21 13.35
C TRP A 313 -10.12 -5.02 14.09
N LEU A 314 -11.33 -5.23 14.63
CA LEU A 314 -11.87 -4.41 15.71
C LEU A 314 -11.19 -4.85 17.01
N VAL A 315 -10.45 -3.95 17.65
CA VAL A 315 -9.65 -4.28 18.84
C VAL A 315 -9.88 -3.30 19.98
N VAL A 316 -9.75 -3.81 21.21
CA VAL A 316 -9.66 -2.98 22.42
C VAL A 316 -8.24 -3.04 22.96
N LYS A 317 -7.74 -1.91 23.47
CA LYS A 317 -6.42 -1.80 24.12
C LYS A 317 -6.56 -1.35 25.57
N ASP A 318 -5.83 -1.98 26.48
CA ASP A 318 -5.59 -1.44 27.83
C ASP A 318 -4.56 -0.30 27.72
N LYS A 319 -4.91 0.91 28.16
CA LYS A 319 -4.04 2.09 28.09
C LYS A 319 -2.77 1.95 28.93
N ALA A 320 -2.81 1.18 30.03
CA ALA A 320 -1.71 1.07 30.97
C ALA A 320 -0.69 -0.01 30.58
N SER A 321 -1.15 -1.15 30.04
CA SER A 321 -0.28 -2.25 29.61
C SER A 321 0.00 -2.29 28.10
N ALA A 322 -0.66 -1.43 27.32
CA ALA A 322 -0.72 -1.46 25.86
C ALA A 322 -1.21 -2.79 25.25
N GLN A 323 -1.72 -3.73 26.06
CA GLN A 323 -2.20 -5.03 25.59
C GLN A 323 -3.43 -4.88 24.71
N VAL A 324 -3.39 -5.54 23.55
CA VAL A 324 -4.48 -5.53 22.54
C VAL A 324 -5.29 -6.82 22.62
N ILE A 325 -6.62 -6.66 22.62
CA ILE A 325 -7.63 -7.72 22.63
C ILE A 325 -8.42 -7.62 21.32
N PRO A 326 -8.17 -8.48 20.31
CA PRO A 326 -9.00 -8.56 19.12
C PRO A 326 -10.39 -9.12 19.43
N LEU A 327 -11.44 -8.48 18.90
CA LEU A 327 -12.84 -8.82 19.19
C LEU A 327 -13.61 -9.30 17.96
N HIS A 328 -13.35 -8.70 16.79
CA HIS A 328 -13.82 -9.17 15.48
C HIS A 328 -12.76 -8.89 14.42
N TRP A 329 -12.85 -9.59 13.28
CA TRP A 329 -11.96 -9.40 12.14
C TRP A 329 -12.68 -9.57 10.80
N SER A 330 -12.08 -9.01 9.74
CA SER A 330 -12.42 -9.24 8.34
C SER A 330 -11.15 -9.43 7.51
N ASP A 331 -11.08 -10.51 6.73
CA ASP A 331 -10.11 -10.64 5.63
C ASP A 331 -10.75 -10.04 4.37
N TRP A 332 -10.07 -9.10 3.73
CA TRP A 332 -10.50 -8.49 2.48
C TRP A 332 -9.31 -8.33 1.52
N HIS A 333 -9.58 -8.22 0.23
CA HIS A 333 -8.53 -8.05 -0.77
C HIS A 333 -9.00 -7.31 -2.02
N VAL A 334 -8.03 -6.84 -2.79
CA VAL A 334 -8.18 -6.12 -4.05
C VAL A 334 -7.35 -6.82 -5.11
N ASP A 335 -8.01 -7.34 -6.15
CA ASP A 335 -7.38 -7.94 -7.33
C ASP A 335 -7.29 -6.87 -8.43
N TYR A 336 -6.09 -6.41 -8.79
CA TYR A 336 -5.86 -5.26 -9.67
C TYR A 336 -5.89 -5.59 -11.18
N GLY A 337 -6.63 -6.63 -11.57
CA GLY A 337 -6.71 -7.08 -12.96
C GLY A 337 -7.44 -6.09 -13.87
N THR A 338 -6.75 -5.51 -14.85
CA THR A 338 -7.37 -4.72 -15.95
C THR A 338 -6.70 -4.98 -17.29
N THR A 339 -7.42 -4.72 -18.39
CA THR A 339 -6.86 -4.56 -19.75
C THR A 339 -7.02 -3.11 -20.21
N VAL A 340 -6.10 -2.63 -21.05
CA VAL A 340 -6.01 -1.23 -21.47
C VAL A 340 -5.98 -1.10 -22.99
N ALA A 341 -7.01 -0.47 -23.56
CA ALA A 341 -6.99 0.04 -24.92
C ALA A 341 -6.56 1.51 -24.89
N PHE A 342 -5.24 1.71 -24.99
CA PHE A 342 -4.62 3.04 -24.94
C PHE A 342 -4.97 3.90 -26.17
N ASN A 343 -5.34 5.16 -25.93
CA ASN A 343 -5.60 6.16 -26.96
C ASN A 343 -4.46 7.19 -26.99
N SER A 344 -3.64 7.16 -28.04
CA SER A 344 -2.48 8.06 -28.19
C SER A 344 -2.85 9.52 -28.49
N ALA A 345 -4.03 9.78 -29.07
CA ALA A 345 -4.50 11.14 -29.36
C ALA A 345 -5.15 11.80 -28.13
N SER A 346 -5.65 11.01 -27.19
CA SER A 346 -6.15 11.49 -25.89
C SER A 346 -6.00 10.38 -24.84
N PRO A 347 -4.89 10.36 -24.07
CA PRO A 347 -4.64 9.34 -23.05
C PRO A 347 -5.77 9.20 -22.03
N ALA A 348 -6.38 10.33 -21.62
CA ALA A 348 -7.55 10.34 -20.73
C ALA A 348 -8.76 9.60 -21.31
N ALA A 349 -8.90 9.53 -22.63
CA ALA A 349 -9.93 8.78 -23.34
C ALA A 349 -9.59 7.29 -23.57
N SER A 350 -8.44 6.80 -23.09
CA SER A 350 -8.13 5.36 -23.10
C SER A 350 -9.18 4.55 -22.34
N VAL A 351 -9.52 3.36 -22.85
CA VAL A 351 -10.45 2.45 -22.18
C VAL A 351 -9.66 1.51 -21.28
N VAL A 352 -10.11 1.37 -20.03
CA VAL A 352 -9.53 0.45 -19.04
C VAL A 352 -10.67 -0.44 -18.55
N THR A 353 -10.53 -1.74 -18.72
CA THR A 353 -11.59 -2.72 -18.45
C THR A 353 -11.10 -3.70 -17.38
N PRO A 354 -11.73 -3.76 -16.19
CA PRO A 354 -11.43 -4.80 -15.21
C PRO A 354 -11.56 -6.20 -15.79
N THR A 355 -10.69 -7.12 -15.37
CA THR A 355 -10.84 -8.55 -15.71
C THR A 355 -12.00 -9.17 -14.93
N ALA A 356 -12.42 -10.39 -15.29
CA ALA A 356 -13.48 -11.11 -14.56
C ALA A 356 -13.16 -11.39 -13.07
N THR A 357 -11.89 -11.26 -12.65
CA THR A 357 -11.46 -11.31 -11.24
C THR A 357 -11.18 -9.94 -10.64
N GLY A 358 -11.03 -8.89 -11.47
CA GLY A 358 -10.59 -7.56 -11.05
C GLY A 358 -11.64 -6.82 -10.23
N GLY A 359 -11.29 -6.44 -9.01
CA GLY A 359 -12.22 -5.85 -8.06
C GLY A 359 -11.78 -6.01 -6.61
N ALA A 360 -12.58 -5.51 -5.68
CA ALA A 360 -12.37 -5.67 -4.25
C ALA A 360 -13.46 -6.52 -3.61
N LYS A 361 -13.14 -7.27 -2.55
CA LYS A 361 -14.15 -8.07 -1.82
C LYS A 361 -13.71 -8.41 -0.39
N VAL A 362 -14.67 -8.40 0.53
CA VAL A 362 -14.53 -9.04 1.84
C VAL A 362 -14.69 -10.55 1.63
N THR A 363 -13.69 -11.32 2.04
CA THR A 363 -13.62 -12.77 1.84
C THR A 363 -14.12 -13.58 3.02
N ALA A 364 -13.88 -13.08 4.23
CA ALA A 364 -14.31 -13.72 5.46
C ALA A 364 -14.43 -12.69 6.58
N THR A 365 -15.30 -12.98 7.54
CA THR A 365 -15.47 -12.22 8.78
C THR A 365 -15.61 -13.20 9.93
N GLY A 366 -15.20 -12.80 11.14
CA GLY A 366 -15.44 -13.61 12.32
C GLY A 366 -15.04 -12.92 13.61
N ASP A 367 -14.93 -13.73 14.66
CA ASP A 367 -14.76 -13.23 16.02
C ASP A 367 -13.30 -13.39 16.47
N GLY A 368 -12.87 -12.53 17.40
CA GLY A 368 -11.54 -12.56 18.00
C GLY A 368 -10.42 -12.25 17.01
N SER A 369 -9.38 -13.08 17.04
CA SER A 369 -8.19 -12.95 16.17
C SER A 369 -8.36 -13.63 14.80
N GLY A 370 -9.26 -14.63 14.69
CA GLY A 370 -9.40 -15.48 13.52
C GLY A 370 -8.16 -16.31 13.18
N GLY A 371 -7.32 -16.64 14.18
CA GLY A 371 -6.09 -17.42 13.99
C GLY A 371 -4.88 -16.62 13.45
N LYS A 372 -5.02 -15.31 13.24
CA LYS A 372 -3.90 -14.39 12.93
C LYS A 372 -3.89 -13.26 13.96
N TRP A 373 -2.72 -12.72 14.31
CA TRP A 373 -2.63 -11.52 15.16
C TRP A 373 -2.25 -10.29 14.34
N PRO A 374 -2.79 -9.10 14.67
CA PRO A 374 -2.37 -7.83 14.06
C PRO A 374 -0.90 -7.55 14.33
N ILE A 375 -0.19 -6.99 13.34
CA ILE A 375 1.16 -6.48 13.52
C ILE A 375 1.07 -5.12 14.22
N LEU A 376 1.48 -5.08 15.49
CA LEU A 376 1.31 -3.92 16.38
C LEU A 376 2.48 -2.92 16.33
N VAL A 377 3.49 -3.16 15.49
CA VAL A 377 4.75 -2.39 15.44
C VAL A 377 4.99 -1.79 14.07
N ASP A 378 5.74 -0.69 14.02
CA ASP A 378 6.27 -0.14 12.78
C ASP A 378 7.42 -1.03 12.24
N PRO A 379 7.72 -1.01 10.92
CA PRO A 379 7.20 -0.10 9.89
C PRO A 379 5.73 -0.32 9.52
N ILE A 380 5.12 0.71 8.93
CA ILE A 380 3.84 0.62 8.24
C ILE A 380 4.05 0.33 6.75
N ALA A 381 3.05 -0.24 6.08
CA ALA A 381 3.06 -0.49 4.63
C ALA A 381 3.55 0.72 3.81
N ASN A 382 3.14 1.91 4.21
CA ASN A 382 3.46 3.17 3.54
C ASN A 382 4.95 3.56 3.62
N THR A 383 5.73 2.97 4.55
CA THR A 383 7.18 3.20 4.69
C THR A 383 8.06 2.06 4.15
N VAL A 384 7.46 0.93 3.71
CA VAL A 384 8.17 -0.20 3.05
C VAL A 384 7.67 -0.49 1.64
N THR A 385 6.91 0.45 1.05
CA THR A 385 6.51 0.40 -0.37
C THR A 385 7.76 0.52 -1.26
N THR A 386 7.81 -0.25 -2.34
CA THR A 386 8.97 -0.35 -3.23
C THR A 386 8.50 -0.50 -4.68
N VAL A 387 9.12 0.26 -5.58
CA VAL A 387 8.81 0.24 -7.02
C VAL A 387 9.98 -0.36 -7.78
N VAL A 388 9.76 -1.50 -8.42
CA VAL A 388 10.74 -2.23 -9.23
C VAL A 388 10.38 -2.08 -10.71
N GLN A 389 11.37 -1.83 -11.56
CA GLN A 389 11.21 -1.92 -13.02
C GLN A 389 11.92 -3.17 -13.55
N SER A 390 11.23 -3.98 -14.34
CA SER A 390 11.79 -5.17 -15.01
C SER A 390 11.32 -5.28 -16.46
N SER A 391 11.87 -6.24 -17.20
CA SER A 391 11.24 -6.76 -18.42
C SER A 391 10.10 -7.76 -18.09
N TRP A 392 9.31 -8.16 -19.09
CA TRP A 392 8.32 -9.25 -19.07
C TRP A 392 8.03 -9.80 -20.48
#